data_AF-A0AA38G7P0-F1
#
_entry.id   AF-A0AA38G7P0-F1
#
_cell.length_a   1.000
_cell.length_b   1.000
_cell.length_c   1.000
_cell.angle_alpha   90.00
_cell.angle_beta   90.00
_cell.angle_gamma   90.00
#
_symmetry.space_group_name_H-M   'P 1'
#
loop_
_entity.id
_entity.type
_entity.pdbx_description
1 polymer ?
#
loop_
_entity_poly.entity_id
_entity_poly.type
_entity_poly.pdbx_seq_one_letter_code
_entity_poly.pdbx_strand_id
1 'polypeptide(L)'
;VGRRDEVQMVRRLMKDRGLRKIPGCSWIEGHKRVHAFCVGDRSHPQTLDIYAKLEKLSWEMKAAGYFADSRHVLNDVEEEEKESFLCHHSEKLAIAFGLLNTPPRTTIRVVKNLRVCVDCHTAT
;
A
#
# COMPACT_ATOMS: atom_id res chain seq x y z
N VAL A 1 -2.29 27.23 8.70
CA VAL A 1 -3.59 27.28 8.00
C VAL A 1 -3.33 26.98 6.53
N GLY A 2 -3.90 25.89 5.99
CA GLY A 2 -3.63 25.44 4.62
C GLY A 2 -4.68 25.96 3.64
N ARG A 3 -4.24 26.43 2.45
CA ARG A 3 -5.09 26.89 1.35
C ARG A 3 -5.75 25.71 0.62
N ARG A 4 -6.64 24.98 1.30
CA ARG A 4 -7.27 23.75 0.81
C ARG A 4 -8.09 23.97 -0.46
N ASP A 5 -8.81 25.07 -0.54
CA ASP A 5 -9.66 25.40 -1.69
C ASP A 5 -8.81 25.66 -2.94
N GLU A 6 -7.67 26.34 -2.80
CA GLU A 6 -6.71 26.54 -3.89
C GLU A 6 -6.11 25.21 -4.36
N VAL A 7 -5.78 24.31 -3.42
CA VAL A 7 -5.27 22.96 -3.75
C VAL A 7 -6.34 22.15 -4.49
N GLN A 8 -7.60 22.20 -4.07
CA GLN A 8 -8.70 21.53 -4.78
C GLN A 8 -8.91 22.12 -6.17
N MET A 9 -8.86 23.44 -6.31
CA MET A 9 -8.97 24.13 -7.60
C MET A 9 -7.87 23.70 -8.58
N VAL A 10 -6.61 23.66 -8.13
CA VAL A 10 -5.49 23.18 -8.95
C VAL A 10 -5.66 21.71 -9.34
N ARG A 11 -6.09 20.84 -8.41
CA ARG A 11 -6.36 19.42 -8.70
C ARG A 11 -7.48 19.24 -9.73
N ARG A 12 -8.51 20.08 -9.68
CA ARG A 12 -9.61 20.08 -10.67
C ARG A 12 -9.10 20.51 -12.04
N LEU A 13 -8.35 21.62 -12.11
CA LEU A 13 -7.73 22.07 -13.35
C LEU A 13 -6.80 21.02 -13.98
N MET A 14 -6.04 20.30 -13.16
CA MET A 14 -5.22 19.18 -13.63
C MET A 14 -6.08 18.08 -14.25
N LYS A 15 -7.16 17.66 -13.59
CA LYS A 15 -8.10 16.65 -14.14
C LYS A 15 -8.74 17.12 -15.43
N ASP A 16 -9.22 18.36 -15.48
CA ASP A 16 -9.90 18.93 -16.66
C ASP A 16 -8.95 19.01 -17.87
N ARG A 17 -7.64 19.19 -17.63
CA ARG A 17 -6.58 19.15 -18.65
C ARG A 17 -6.08 17.73 -18.97
N GLY A 18 -6.69 16.69 -18.40
CA GLY A 18 -6.29 15.30 -18.61
C GLY A 18 -5.01 14.88 -17.89
N LEU A 19 -4.45 15.72 -17.00
CA LEU A 19 -3.25 15.39 -16.24
C LEU A 19 -3.60 14.37 -15.16
N ARG A 20 -3.13 13.14 -15.33
CA ARG A 20 -3.32 12.04 -14.36
C ARG A 20 -2.03 11.78 -13.61
N LYS A 21 -2.14 11.67 -12.28
CA LYS A 21 -1.04 11.18 -11.45
C LYS A 21 -0.87 9.68 -11.70
N ILE A 22 0.35 9.23 -11.95
CA ILE A 22 0.67 7.81 -12.04
C ILE A 22 0.45 7.21 -10.64
N PRO A 23 -0.39 6.16 -10.50
CA PRO A 23 -0.59 5.51 -9.20
C PRO A 23 0.69 4.83 -8.74
N GLY A 24 0.89 4.80 -7.41
CA GLY A 24 1.95 3.99 -6.82
C GLY A 24 1.58 2.52 -6.90
N CYS A 25 2.37 1.74 -7.63
CA CYS A 25 2.16 0.31 -7.77
C CYS A 25 3.47 -0.43 -7.46
N SER A 26 3.30 -1.65 -6.97
CA SER A 26 4.39 -2.54 -6.58
C SER A 26 4.27 -3.84 -7.37
N TRP A 27 5.42 -4.40 -7.74
CA TRP A 27 5.51 -5.62 -8.54
C TRP A 27 6.32 -6.67 -7.79
N ILE A 28 5.88 -7.91 -7.93
CA ILE A 28 6.54 -9.10 -7.39
C ILE A 28 6.52 -10.20 -8.44
N GLU A 29 7.60 -10.96 -8.50
CA GLU A 29 7.67 -12.17 -9.32
C GLU A 29 7.26 -13.39 -8.49
N GLY A 30 6.30 -14.15 -9.00
CA GLY A 30 5.85 -15.42 -8.41
C GLY A 30 5.47 -16.40 -9.52
N HIS A 31 5.87 -17.67 -9.40
CA HIS A 31 5.55 -18.71 -10.39
C HIS A 31 5.90 -18.31 -11.85
N LYS A 32 7.04 -17.62 -12.06
CA LYS A 32 7.49 -17.08 -13.36
C LYS A 32 6.53 -16.05 -13.99
N ARG A 33 5.67 -15.43 -13.19
CA ARG A 33 4.76 -14.36 -13.60
C ARG A 33 5.02 -13.12 -12.75
N VAL A 34 4.85 -11.96 -13.36
CA VAL A 34 4.89 -10.68 -12.66
C VAL A 34 3.47 -10.33 -12.23
N HIS A 35 3.30 -10.09 -10.93
CA HIS A 35 2.06 -9.63 -10.33
C HIS A 35 2.21 -8.16 -9.96
N ALA A 36 1.22 -7.35 -10.31
CA ALA A 36 1.19 -5.92 -10.02
C ALA A 36 0.08 -5.64 -9.01
N PHE A 37 0.38 -4.80 -8.03
CA PHE A 37 -0.57 -4.34 -7.03
C PHE A 37 -0.53 -2.83 -6.96
N CYS A 38 -1.67 -2.17 -6.92
CA CYS A 38 -1.77 -0.76 -6.57
C CYS A 38 -2.44 -0.62 -5.19
N VAL A 39 -2.45 0.58 -4.61
CA VAL A 39 -3.04 0.81 -3.28
C VAL A 39 -4.51 0.39 -3.28
N GLY A 40 -4.89 -0.47 -2.33
CA GLY A 40 -6.27 -0.98 -2.21
C GLY A 40 -6.75 -1.86 -3.37
N ASP A 41 -5.83 -2.40 -4.18
CA ASP A 41 -6.17 -3.24 -5.32
C ASP A 41 -6.84 -4.56 -4.90
N ARG A 42 -7.98 -4.85 -5.53
CA ARG A 42 -8.80 -6.05 -5.32
C ARG A 42 -9.04 -6.83 -6.62
N SER A 43 -8.32 -6.51 -7.68
CA SER A 43 -8.48 -7.15 -8.99
C SER A 43 -7.81 -8.52 -9.08
N HIS A 44 -6.91 -8.84 -8.14
CA HIS A 44 -6.17 -10.10 -8.15
C HIS A 44 -7.08 -11.29 -7.81
N PRO A 45 -6.97 -12.46 -8.48
CA PRO A 45 -7.80 -13.63 -8.18
C PRO A 45 -7.71 -14.12 -6.73
N GLN A 46 -6.54 -13.99 -6.10
CA GLN A 46 -6.30 -14.35 -4.70
C GLN A 46 -6.52 -13.18 -3.72
N THR A 47 -7.31 -12.17 -4.08
CA THR A 47 -7.50 -10.97 -3.23
C THR A 47 -7.93 -11.32 -1.81
N LEU A 48 -8.86 -12.25 -1.61
CA LEU A 48 -9.33 -12.62 -0.27
C LEU A 48 -8.20 -13.17 0.61
N ASP A 49 -7.39 -14.08 0.07
CA ASP A 49 -6.27 -14.68 0.80
C ASP A 49 -5.18 -13.65 1.12
N ILE A 50 -4.88 -12.77 0.15
CA ILE A 50 -3.87 -11.71 0.31
C ILE A 50 -4.27 -10.77 1.44
N TYR A 51 -5.54 -10.34 1.48
CA TYR A 51 -6.03 -9.45 2.53
C TYR A 51 -6.07 -10.16 3.89
N ALA A 52 -6.52 -11.42 3.95
CA ALA A 52 -6.50 -12.20 5.18
C ALA A 52 -5.07 -12.38 5.73
N LYS A 53 -4.09 -12.64 4.85
CA LYS A 53 -2.68 -12.72 5.23
C LYS A 53 -2.17 -11.38 5.75
N LEU A 54 -2.54 -10.29 5.10
CA LEU A 54 -2.16 -8.95 5.49
C LEU A 54 -2.72 -8.56 6.85
N GLU A 55 -3.99 -8.87 7.13
CA GLU A 55 -4.61 -8.67 8.45
C GLU A 55 -3.88 -9.46 9.54
N LYS A 56 -3.56 -10.73 9.28
CA LYS A 56 -2.77 -11.56 10.19
C LYS A 56 -1.39 -10.94 10.47
N LEU A 57 -0.68 -10.52 9.42
CA LEU A 57 0.63 -9.88 9.57
C LEU A 57 0.53 -8.56 10.34
N SER A 58 -0.49 -7.75 10.07
CA SER A 58 -0.74 -6.50 10.81
C SER A 58 -0.92 -6.75 12.30
N TRP A 59 -1.69 -7.78 12.66
CA TRP A 59 -1.86 -8.19 14.05
C TRP A 59 -0.55 -8.69 14.68
N GLU A 60 0.21 -9.55 13.99
CA GLU A 60 1.50 -10.08 14.47
C GLU A 60 2.52 -8.94 14.68
N MET A 61 2.57 -7.97 13.77
CA MET A 61 3.44 -6.80 13.86
C MET A 61 3.06 -5.90 15.03
N LYS A 62 1.76 -5.62 15.22
CA LYS A 62 1.27 -4.86 16.39
C LYS A 62 1.64 -5.56 17.69
N ALA A 63 1.47 -6.88 17.77
CA ALA A 63 1.87 -7.67 18.93
C ALA A 63 3.39 -7.63 19.18
N ALA A 64 4.19 -7.47 18.14
CA ALA A 64 5.64 -7.28 18.22
C ALA A 64 6.08 -5.82 18.51
N GLY A 65 5.12 -4.90 18.71
CA GLY A 65 5.39 -3.50 19.07
C GLY A 65 5.56 -2.53 17.90
N TYR A 66 5.19 -2.93 16.68
CA TYR A 66 5.10 -2.01 15.55
C TYR A 66 3.85 -1.13 15.65
N PHE A 67 4.03 0.17 15.44
CA PHE A 67 2.96 1.16 15.36
C PHE A 67 3.01 1.86 14.01
N ALA A 68 1.84 1.99 13.35
CA ALA A 68 1.77 2.59 12.03
C ALA A 68 2.05 4.10 12.10
N ASP A 69 2.86 4.62 11.18
CA ASP A 69 3.16 6.05 11.12
C ASP A 69 2.11 6.80 10.27
N SER A 70 1.04 7.25 10.94
CA SER A 70 -0.09 7.96 10.30
C SER A 70 0.14 9.45 10.07
N ARG A 71 1.28 10.01 10.48
CA ARG A 71 1.58 11.48 10.45
C ARG A 71 1.52 12.09 9.04
N HIS A 72 1.61 11.27 8.01
CA HIS A 72 1.62 11.69 6.61
C HIS A 72 0.35 11.33 5.83
N VAL A 73 -0.66 10.76 6.50
CA VAL A 73 -1.98 10.48 5.91
C VAL A 73 -2.87 11.72 6.08
N LEU A 74 -3.90 11.87 5.23
CA LEU A 74 -4.80 13.02 5.24
C LEU A 74 -5.38 13.25 6.65
N ASN A 75 -5.27 14.49 7.15
CA ASN A 75 -5.71 14.85 8.50
C ASN A 75 -7.22 14.74 8.74
N ASP A 76 -8.05 14.62 7.68
CA ASP A 76 -9.53 14.59 7.79
C ASP A 76 -10.10 13.16 7.82
N VAL A 77 -9.26 12.18 8.14
CA VAL A 77 -9.61 10.75 8.18
C VAL A 77 -9.40 10.30 9.63
N GLU A 78 -10.26 9.44 10.17
CA GLU A 78 -10.08 8.91 11.52
C GLU A 78 -8.79 8.09 11.61
N GLU A 79 -8.12 8.04 12.76
CA GLU A 79 -6.82 7.34 12.89
C GLU A 79 -6.92 5.85 12.50
N GLU A 80 -8.02 5.17 12.85
CA GLU A 80 -8.27 3.78 12.46
C GLU A 80 -8.40 3.61 10.93
N GLU A 81 -9.01 4.59 10.25
CA GLU A 81 -9.09 4.62 8.80
C GLU A 81 -7.72 4.92 8.18
N LYS A 82 -6.90 5.81 8.77
CA LYS A 82 -5.52 6.06 8.33
C LYS A 82 -4.66 4.80 8.44
N GLU A 83 -4.75 4.08 9.56
CA GLU A 83 -4.07 2.79 9.75
C GLU A 83 -4.51 1.77 8.70
N SER A 84 -5.81 1.68 8.42
CA SER A 84 -6.36 0.83 7.37
C SER A 84 -5.80 1.20 5.99
N PHE A 85 -5.69 2.49 5.65
CA PHE A 85 -5.08 2.94 4.41
C PHE A 85 -3.60 2.52 4.29
N LEU A 86 -2.83 2.67 5.38
CA LEU A 86 -1.42 2.26 5.43
C LEU A 86 -1.24 0.74 5.36
N CYS A 87 -2.19 -0.03 5.89
CA CYS A 87 -2.21 -1.48 5.80
C CYS A 87 -2.32 -1.91 4.32
N HIS A 88 -3.18 -1.24 3.55
CA HIS A 88 -3.50 -1.58 2.15
C HIS A 88 -2.56 -0.96 1.11
N HIS A 89 -1.35 -0.53 1.51
CA HIS A 89 -0.33 -0.09 0.58
C HIS A 89 0.11 -1.22 -0.36
N SER A 90 0.47 -0.85 -1.60
CA SER A 90 0.80 -1.81 -2.65
C SER A 90 2.00 -2.69 -2.30
N GLU A 91 3.00 -2.17 -1.57
CA GLU A 91 4.12 -2.97 -1.07
C GLU A 91 3.66 -4.10 -0.16
N LYS A 92 2.78 -3.80 0.81
CA LYS A 92 2.30 -4.78 1.78
C LYS A 92 1.43 -5.85 1.11
N LEU A 93 0.61 -5.46 0.13
CA LEU A 93 -0.13 -6.41 -0.71
C LEU A 93 0.81 -7.35 -1.48
N ALA A 94 1.85 -6.81 -2.10
CA ALA A 94 2.84 -7.61 -2.83
C ALA A 94 3.61 -8.58 -1.91
N ILE A 95 3.98 -8.15 -0.71
CA ILE A 95 4.67 -8.99 0.29
C ILE A 95 3.73 -10.08 0.81
N ALA A 96 2.47 -9.74 1.12
CA ALA A 96 1.48 -10.73 1.55
C ALA A 96 1.25 -11.81 0.48
N PHE A 97 1.13 -11.42 -0.79
CA PHE A 97 1.11 -12.35 -1.91
C PHE A 97 2.37 -13.22 -1.97
N GLY A 98 3.56 -12.63 -1.84
CA GLY A 98 4.83 -13.35 -1.84
C GLY A 98 4.90 -14.40 -0.72
N LEU A 99 4.50 -14.04 0.50
CA LEU A 99 4.51 -14.93 1.66
C LEU A 99 3.47 -16.05 1.55
N LEU A 100 2.37 -15.84 0.83
CA LEU A 100 1.36 -16.88 0.57
C LEU A 100 1.83 -17.89 -0.47
N ASN A 101 2.58 -17.42 -1.48
CA ASN A 101 2.85 -18.18 -2.70
C ASN A 101 4.30 -18.65 -2.82
N THR A 102 5.13 -18.44 -1.79
CA THR A 102 6.52 -18.91 -1.78
C THR A 102 6.81 -19.77 -0.54
N PRO A 103 7.68 -20.79 -0.65
CA PRO A 103 8.08 -21.59 0.50
C PRO A 103 8.80 -20.75 1.56
N PRO A 104 8.79 -21.18 2.84
CA PRO A 104 9.57 -20.55 3.89
C PRO A 104 11.04 -20.40 3.48
N ARG A 105 11.69 -19.30 3.92
CA ARG A 105 13.09 -18.94 3.62
C ARG A 105 13.36 -18.60 2.15
N THR A 106 12.32 -18.45 1.32
CA THR A 106 12.47 -17.89 -0.03
C THR A 106 12.68 -16.38 0.03
N THR A 107 13.62 -15.86 -0.75
CA THR A 107 13.81 -14.41 -0.87
C THR A 107 12.67 -13.82 -1.70
N ILE A 108 11.91 -12.89 -1.11
CA ILE A 108 10.88 -12.12 -1.80
C ILE A 108 11.47 -10.80 -2.29
N ARG A 109 11.26 -10.47 -3.56
CA ARG A 109 11.71 -9.22 -4.17
C ARG A 109 10.50 -8.40 -4.62
N VAL A 110 10.34 -7.21 -4.06
CA VAL A 110 9.28 -6.26 -4.42
C VAL A 110 9.92 -5.02 -5.03
N VAL A 111 9.39 -4.59 -6.18
CA VAL A 111 9.83 -3.38 -6.90
C VAL A 111 8.69 -2.37 -6.88
N LYS A 112 8.98 -1.08 -6.72
CA LYS A 112 7.97 -0.01 -6.71
C LYS A 112 8.38 1.13 -7.66
N ASN A 113 7.39 1.77 -8.28
CA ASN A 113 7.61 2.90 -9.21
C ASN A 113 7.74 4.26 -8.51
N LEU A 114 7.30 4.35 -7.25
CA LEU A 114 7.43 5.52 -6.39
C LEU A 114 8.31 5.18 -5.18
N ARG A 115 8.85 6.21 -4.53
CA ARG A 115 9.54 6.05 -3.25
C ARG A 115 8.64 5.30 -2.24
N VAL A 116 9.21 4.31 -1.56
CA VAL A 116 8.55 3.59 -0.47
C VAL A 116 8.22 4.60 0.64
N CYS A 117 6.98 4.56 1.15
CA CYS A 117 6.62 5.48 2.24
C CYS A 117 7.33 5.09 3.53
N VAL A 118 7.42 6.03 4.48
CA VAL A 118 8.11 5.81 5.76
C VAL A 118 7.51 4.62 6.51
N ASP A 119 6.19 4.52 6.56
CA ASP A 119 5.48 3.42 7.21
C ASP A 119 5.83 2.04 6.60
N CYS A 120 5.73 1.91 5.27
CA CYS A 120 6.09 0.67 4.58
C CYS A 120 7.57 0.34 4.73
N HIS A 121 8.45 1.33 4.76
CA HIS A 121 9.88 1.11 4.98
C HIS A 121 10.18 0.61 6.40
N THR A 122 9.47 1.09 7.41
CA THR A 122 9.61 0.60 8.79
C THR A 122 9.00 -0.78 8.97
N ALA A 123 7.97 -1.10 8.19
CA ALA A 123 7.25 -2.38 8.25
C ALA A 123 8.01 -3.57 7.63
N THR A 124 9.07 -3.32 6.87
CA THR A 124 9.79 -4.32 6.05
C THR A 124 11.28 -4.36 6.39
#